data_AF-F9ENR5-F1
#
_entry.id   AF-F9ENR5-F1
#
_cell.length_a   1.000
_cell.length_b   1.000
_cell.length_c   1.000
_cell.angle_alpha   90.00
_cell.angle_beta   90.00
_cell.angle_gamma   90.00
#
_symmetry.space_group_name_H-M   'P 1'
#
loop_
_entity.id
_entity.type
_entity.pdbx_description
1 polymer ?
#
loop_
_entity_poly.entity_id
_entity_poly.type
_entity_poly.pdbx_seq_one_letter_code
_entity_poly.pdbx_strand_id
1 'polypeptide(L)'
;MIIFSSYIIDFIVVGFSDELKIVASRLLKIMSFYFLFISLSGMMGSILNNFGYFAIPASTSIFFNLSIISSAIWLTKYFDIDALAYGVLIGGILQFLVVFFLFKTIKNLFLKN
;
A
#
# COMPACT_ATOMS: atom_id res chain seq x y z
N MET A 1 -1.96 13.75 5.95
CA MET A 1 -2.62 13.62 4.64
C MET A 1 -4.13 13.50 4.76
N ILE A 2 -4.68 12.70 5.68
CA ILE A 2 -6.14 12.54 5.85
C ILE A 2 -6.88 13.86 6.14
N ILE A 3 -6.36 14.69 7.05
CA ILE A 3 -6.99 15.97 7.43
C ILE A 3 -6.81 17.04 6.34
N PHE A 4 -5.65 17.06 5.69
CA PHE A 4 -5.27 18.09 4.72
C PHE A 4 -5.54 17.68 3.26
N SER A 5 -6.25 16.59 3.01
CA SER A 5 -6.37 16.02 1.66
C SER A 5 -6.97 17.00 0.67
N SER A 6 -7.98 17.79 1.07
CA SER A 6 -8.59 18.79 0.19
C SER A 6 -7.60 19.89 -0.20
N TYR A 7 -6.87 20.45 0.77
CA TYR A 7 -5.82 21.45 0.50
C TYR A 7 -4.69 20.89 -0.38
N ILE A 8 -4.31 19.63 -0.17
CA ILE A 8 -3.31 18.95 -0.99
C ILE A 8 -3.81 18.81 -2.43
N ILE A 9 -5.05 18.37 -2.62
CA ILE A 9 -5.65 18.21 -3.95
C ILE A 9 -5.83 19.57 -4.64
N ASP A 10 -6.33 20.59 -3.95
CA ASP A 10 -6.47 21.93 -4.52
C ASP A 10 -5.14 22.51 -5.01
N PHE A 11 -4.05 22.20 -4.32
CA PHE A 11 -2.71 22.61 -4.73
C PHE A 11 -2.16 21.79 -5.90
N ILE A 12 -2.40 20.47 -5.94
CA ILE A 12 -1.83 19.56 -6.95
C ILE A 12 -2.57 19.67 -8.29
N VAL A 13 -3.92 19.75 -8.28
CA VAL A 13 -4.75 19.66 -9.49
C VAL A 13 -5.42 20.99 -9.83
N VAL A 14 -4.62 21.99 -10.20
CA VAL A 14 -5.10 23.27 -10.71
C VAL A 14 -5.82 23.04 -12.06
N GLY A 15 -7.14 23.25 -12.09
CA GLY A 15 -7.97 23.10 -13.29
C GLY A 15 -8.97 21.92 -13.27
N PHE A 16 -8.97 21.09 -12.23
CA PHE A 16 -10.02 20.08 -12.05
C PHE A 16 -11.34 20.73 -11.61
N SER A 17 -12.48 20.17 -12.04
CA SER A 17 -13.79 20.54 -11.51
C SER A 17 -13.89 20.20 -10.01
N ASP A 18 -14.77 20.91 -9.29
CA ASP A 18 -14.95 20.69 -7.85
C ASP A 18 -15.39 19.25 -7.53
N GLU A 19 -16.21 18.64 -8.39
CA GLU A 19 -16.61 17.23 -8.27
C GLU A 19 -15.41 16.28 -8.33
N LEU A 20 -14.51 16.47 -9.29
CA LEU A 20 -13.29 15.64 -9.43
C LEU A 20 -12.34 15.85 -8.26
N LYS A 21 -12.23 17.07 -7.74
CA LYS A 21 -11.42 17.37 -6.55
C LYS A 21 -11.94 16.65 -5.31
N ILE A 22 -13.26 16.60 -5.13
CA ILE A 22 -13.89 15.86 -4.03
C ILE A 22 -13.55 14.36 -4.13
N VAL A 23 -13.67 13.78 -5.33
CA VAL A 23 -13.32 12.37 -5.58
C VAL A 23 -11.84 12.13 -5.29
N ALA A 24 -10.93 12.95 -5.85
CA ALA A 24 -9.49 12.82 -5.62
C ALA A 24 -9.12 12.94 -4.13
N SER A 25 -9.76 13.86 -3.40
CA SER A 25 -9.57 14.04 -1.96
C SER A 25 -10.04 12.80 -1.18
N ARG A 26 -11.17 12.20 -1.57
CA ARG A 26 -11.66 10.95 -0.97
C ARG A 26 -10.72 9.78 -1.21
N LEU A 27 -10.26 9.59 -2.45
CA LEU A 27 -9.30 8.54 -2.81
C LEU A 27 -8.00 8.70 -2.02
N LEU A 28 -7.47 9.93 -1.94
CA LEU A 28 -6.26 10.24 -1.18
C LEU A 28 -6.41 9.91 0.31
N LYS A 29 -7.58 10.19 0.92
CA LYS A 29 -7.85 9.84 2.32
C LYS A 29 -7.80 8.33 2.55
N ILE A 30 -8.46 7.54 1.69
CA ILE A 30 -8.47 6.07 1.80
C ILE A 30 -7.05 5.53 1.62
N MET A 31 -6.38 5.95 0.54
CA MET A 31 -5.01 5.51 0.26
C MET A 31 -4.03 5.93 1.35
N SER A 32 -4.24 7.04 2.06
CA SER A 32 -3.33 7.50 3.12
C SER A 32 -3.07 6.44 4.21
N PHE A 33 -4.01 5.54 4.47
CA PHE A 33 -3.82 4.44 5.42
C PHE A 33 -2.76 3.44 4.95
N TYR A 34 -2.51 3.32 3.65
CA TYR A 34 -1.45 2.45 3.10
C TYR A 34 -0.04 2.85 3.59
N PHE A 35 0.18 4.13 3.93
CA PHE A 35 1.49 4.61 4.39
C PHE A 35 1.98 3.91 5.67
N LEU A 36 1.06 3.50 6.54
CA LEU A 36 1.38 2.70 7.72
C LEU A 36 2.03 1.37 7.29
N PHE A 37 1.44 0.69 6.33
CA PHE A 37 1.92 -0.63 5.93
C PHE A 37 3.18 -0.58 5.08
N ILE A 38 3.34 0.41 4.19
CA ILE A 38 4.57 0.56 3.42
C ILE A 38 5.77 0.96 4.29
N SER A 39 5.57 1.78 5.32
CA SER A 39 6.64 2.12 6.25
C SER A 39 7.07 0.91 7.08
N LEU A 40 6.12 0.14 7.62
CA LEU A 40 6.41 -1.12 8.32
C LEU A 40 7.10 -2.13 7.42
N SER A 41 6.60 -2.31 6.20
CA SER A 41 7.18 -3.22 5.21
C SER A 41 8.61 -2.81 4.84
N GLY A 42 8.85 -1.51 4.62
CA GLY A 42 10.16 -0.95 4.31
C GLY A 42 11.16 -1.11 5.47
N MET A 43 10.72 -0.91 6.71
CA MET A 43 11.54 -1.13 7.91
C MET A 43 11.98 -2.60 8.01
N MET A 44 11.05 -3.55 7.94
CA MET A 44 11.38 -4.98 7.97
C MET A 44 12.24 -5.38 6.76
N GLY A 45 11.95 -4.80 5.59
CA GLY A 45 12.73 -5.02 4.39
C GLY A 45 14.18 -4.55 4.52
N SER A 46 14.43 -3.40 5.16
CA SER A 46 15.77 -2.89 5.41
C SER A 46 16.58 -3.80 6.35
N ILE A 47 15.93 -4.38 7.36
CA ILE A 47 16.56 -5.37 8.25
C ILE A 47 16.95 -6.62 7.45
N LEU A 48 16.03 -7.18 6.66
CA LEU A 48 16.30 -8.36 5.85
C LEU A 48 17.40 -8.12 4.81
N ASN A 49 17.44 -6.93 4.19
CA ASN A 49 18.49 -6.53 3.27
C ASN A 49 19.87 -6.49 3.95
N ASN A 50 19.97 -6.03 5.20
CA ASN A 50 21.22 -6.05 5.96
C ASN A 50 21.74 -7.48 6.18
N PHE A 51 20.84 -8.46 6.33
CA PHE A 51 21.18 -9.89 6.44
C PHE A 51 21.34 -10.59 5.07
N GLY A 52 21.31 -9.85 3.96
CA GLY A 52 21.50 -10.41 2.61
C GLY A 52 20.24 -11.05 1.99
N TYR A 53 19.07 -10.95 2.64
CA TYR A 53 17.81 -11.48 2.12
C TYR A 53 17.08 -10.45 1.25
N PHE A 54 17.58 -10.20 0.03
CA PHE A 54 17.01 -9.19 -0.88
C PHE A 54 15.74 -9.62 -1.62
N ALA A 55 15.59 -10.92 -1.89
CA ALA A 55 14.46 -11.44 -2.65
C ALA A 55 13.12 -11.25 -1.94
N ILE A 56 13.11 -11.35 -0.61
CA ILE A 56 11.90 -11.24 0.21
C ILE A 56 11.34 -9.81 0.15
N PRO A 57 12.10 -8.75 0.49
CA PRO A 57 11.63 -7.38 0.35
C PRO A 57 11.28 -7.01 -1.09
N ALA A 58 12.05 -7.48 -2.08
CA ALA A 58 11.76 -7.23 -3.49
C ALA A 58 10.42 -7.83 -3.96
N SER A 59 10.02 -8.99 -3.42
CA SER A 59 8.77 -9.66 -3.78
C SER A 59 7.51 -8.90 -3.35
N THR A 60 7.62 -7.99 -2.38
CA THR A 60 6.47 -7.27 -1.80
C THR A 60 5.66 -6.50 -2.85
N SER A 61 6.35 -5.90 -3.83
CA SER A 61 5.74 -5.16 -4.95
C SER A 61 4.84 -6.03 -5.84
N ILE A 62 5.09 -7.34 -5.93
CA ILE A 62 4.28 -8.26 -6.73
C ILE A 62 2.86 -8.31 -6.14
N PHE A 63 2.75 -8.52 -4.83
CA PHE A 63 1.48 -8.62 -4.14
C PHE A 63 0.73 -7.28 -4.11
N PHE A 64 1.45 -6.17 -3.97
CA PHE A 64 0.88 -4.83 -4.07
C PHE A 64 0.21 -4.60 -5.43
N ASN A 65 0.92 -4.88 -6.53
CA ASN A 65 0.39 -4.71 -7.88
C ASN A 65 -0.75 -5.67 -8.20
N LEU A 66 -0.65 -6.95 -7.79
CA LEU A 66 -1.72 -7.92 -7.94
C LEU A 66 -3.00 -7.48 -7.20
N SER A 67 -2.87 -6.84 -6.04
CA SER A 67 -4.01 -6.28 -5.30
C SER A 67 -4.69 -5.16 -6.08
N ILE A 68 -3.92 -4.26 -6.70
CA ILE A 68 -4.50 -3.17 -7.51
C ILE A 68 -5.21 -3.74 -8.74
N ILE A 69 -4.55 -4.63 -9.48
CA ILE A 69 -5.13 -5.26 -10.69
C ILE A 69 -6.41 -6.04 -10.34
N SER A 70 -6.37 -6.84 -9.27
CA SER A 70 -7.55 -7.59 -8.80
C SER A 70 -8.70 -6.66 -8.41
N SER A 71 -8.40 -5.54 -7.74
CA SER A 71 -9.42 -4.55 -7.40
C SER A 71 -10.03 -3.88 -8.63
N ALA A 72 -9.22 -3.55 -9.64
CA ALA A 72 -9.70 -2.95 -10.88
C ALA A 72 -10.65 -3.89 -11.63
N ILE A 73 -10.35 -5.20 -11.66
CA ILE A 73 -11.14 -6.20 -12.39
C ILE A 73 -12.43 -6.54 -11.64
N TRP A 74 -12.36 -6.77 -10.33
CA TRP A 74 -13.49 -7.35 -9.58
C TRP A 74 -14.25 -6.37 -8.70
N LEU A 75 -13.60 -5.34 -8.14
CA LEU A 75 -14.21 -4.43 -7.17
C LEU A 75 -14.81 -3.17 -7.80
N THR A 76 -14.36 -2.77 -8.99
CA THR A 76 -14.88 -1.58 -9.70
C THR A 76 -16.39 -1.64 -9.94
N LYS A 77 -16.96 -2.83 -10.16
CA LYS A 77 -18.42 -3.00 -10.33
C LYS A 77 -19.23 -2.62 -9.08
N TYR A 78 -18.61 -2.68 -7.89
CA TYR A 78 -19.30 -2.47 -6.61
C TYR A 78 -18.95 -1.12 -5.97
N PHE A 79 -17.75 -0.60 -6.24
CA PHE A 79 -17.21 0.58 -5.56
C PHE A 79 -16.74 1.68 -6.53
N ASP A 80 -17.04 1.57 -7.83
CA ASP A 80 -16.56 2.47 -8.88
C ASP A 80 -15.05 2.72 -8.76
N ILE A 81 -14.62 3.98 -8.85
CA ILE A 81 -13.21 4.36 -8.74
C ILE A 81 -12.61 4.16 -7.33
N ASP A 82 -13.45 4.12 -6.28
CA ASP A 82 -13.01 3.88 -4.91
C ASP A 82 -12.44 2.45 -4.75
N ALA A 83 -12.80 1.52 -5.65
CA ALA A 83 -12.23 0.18 -5.73
C ALA A 83 -10.70 0.20 -5.80
N LEU A 84 -10.11 1.14 -6.55
CA LEU A 84 -8.66 1.26 -6.69
C LEU A 84 -7.99 1.71 -5.39
N ALA A 85 -8.63 2.61 -4.65
CA ALA A 85 -8.12 3.06 -3.35
C ALA A 85 -8.15 1.91 -2.33
N TYR A 86 -9.19 1.07 -2.34
CA TYR A 86 -9.20 -0.16 -1.56
C TYR A 86 -8.14 -1.16 -2.01
N GLY A 87 -7.92 -1.30 -3.32
CA GLY A 87 -6.85 -2.14 -3.88
C GLY A 87 -5.46 -1.74 -3.38
N VAL A 88 -5.17 -0.45 -3.27
CA VAL A 88 -3.93 0.09 -2.70
C VAL A 88 -3.82 -0.21 -1.21
N LEU A 89 -4.90 -0.03 -0.45
CA LEU A 89 -4.90 -0.31 0.98
C LEU A 89 -4.68 -1.81 1.26
N ILE A 90 -5.43 -2.68 0.58
CA ILE A 90 -5.28 -4.15 0.65
C ILE A 90 -3.89 -4.55 0.20
N GLY A 91 -3.38 -3.95 -0.87
CA GLY A 91 -2.03 -4.18 -1.37
C GLY A 91 -0.98 -3.85 -0.33
N GLY A 92 -1.15 -2.72 0.36
CA GLY A 92 -0.35 -2.30 1.51
C GLY A 92 -0.32 -3.35 2.62
N ILE A 93 -1.47 -3.92 2.97
CA ILE A 93 -1.55 -5.00 3.97
C ILE A 93 -0.81 -6.25 3.48
N LEU A 94 -1.06 -6.68 2.23
CA LEU A 94 -0.47 -7.89 1.66
C LEU A 94 1.06 -7.79 1.58
N GLN A 95 1.61 -6.66 1.11
CA GLN A 95 3.06 -6.46 1.06
C GLN A 95 3.70 -6.57 2.45
N PHE A 96 3.05 -6.02 3.48
CA PHE A 96 3.54 -6.09 4.85
C PHE A 96 3.47 -7.52 5.38
N LEU A 97 2.38 -8.25 5.12
CA LEU A 97 2.23 -9.64 5.55
C LEU A 97 3.30 -10.56 4.94
N VAL A 98 3.66 -10.34 3.67
CA VAL A 98 4.72 -11.11 2.99
C VAL A 98 6.04 -10.96 3.74
N VAL A 99 6.50 -9.72 3.96
CA VAL A 99 7.77 -9.49 4.64
C VAL A 99 7.71 -9.89 6.11
N PHE A 100 6.57 -9.67 6.79
CA PHE A 100 6.37 -10.00 8.19
C PHE A 100 6.43 -11.51 8.45
N PHE A 101 5.72 -12.31 7.65
CA PHE A 101 5.68 -13.76 7.81
C PHE A 101 7.03 -14.40 7.49
N LEU A 102 7.69 -13.94 6.42
CA LEU A 102 8.99 -14.45 6.03
C LEU A 102 10.08 -14.05 7.03
N PHE A 103 10.05 -12.82 7.55
CA PHE A 103 10.91 -12.40 8.65
C PHE A 103 10.72 -13.27 9.89
N LYS A 104 9.47 -13.56 10.29
CA LYS A 104 9.18 -14.43 11.44
C LYS A 104 9.74 -15.84 11.23
N THR A 105 9.59 -16.38 10.03
CA THR A 105 10.12 -17.71 9.67
C THR A 105 11.65 -17.75 9.78
N ILE A 106 12.34 -16.74 9.23
CA ILE A 106 13.80 -16.64 9.27
C ILE A 106 14.29 -16.47 10.72
N LYS A 107 13.68 -15.58 11.50
CA LYS A 107 14.02 -15.37 12.91
C LYS A 107 13.93 -16.67 13.72
N ASN A 108 12.87 -17.45 13.52
CA ASN A 108 12.71 -18.73 14.21
C ASN A 108 13.77 -19.76 13.82
N LEU A 109 14.32 -19.68 12.60
CA LEU A 109 15.41 -20.56 12.16
C LEU A 109 16.73 -20.22 12.89
N PHE A 110 17.02 -18.93 13.07
CA PHE A 110 18.21 -18.47 13.79
C PHE A 110 18.20 -18.77 15.29
N LEU A 111 17.03 -18.67 15.95
CA LEU A 111 16.91 -18.90 17.39
C LEU A 111 16.88 -20.39 17.79
N LYS A 112 16.87 -21.30 16.81
CA LYS A 112 16.84 -22.75 17.05
C LYS A 112 18.24 -23.39 16.99
N ASN A 113 19.26 -22.62 16.62
CA ASN A 113 20.68 -22.97 16.66
C ASN A 113 21.36 -22.22 17.82
#